data_AF-A0A6B2YYK3-F1
#
_entry.id   AF-A0A6B2YYK3-F1
#
_cell.length_a   1.000
_cell.length_b   1.000
_cell.length_c   1.000
_cell.angle_alpha   90.00
_cell.angle_beta   90.00
_cell.angle_gamma   90.00
#
_symmetry.space_group_name_H-M   'P 1'
#
loop_
_entity.id
_entity.type
_entity.pdbx_description
1 polymer ?
#
loop_
_entity_poly.entity_id
_entity_poly.type
_entity_poly.pdbx_seq_one_letter_code
_entity_poly.pdbx_strand_id
1 'polypeptide(L)'
;MTLSRTVRRTALTAVLLAASALTAPATAQAAPMPPACQEALLETLDKFPVVDFTVPDKAKNAMLGQVLGLSEADQEALTEVACAAWNTWATQNGQAVATDLDTRYRNAAGPVCNKFARSSLQTLKKYAPNVPAETRELEKLAKKVWRDSMEKLAAEATNADCRTAYNAVKAGW
;
A
#
# COMPACT_ATOMS: atom_id res chain seq x y z
N MET A 1 1.87 -32.42 -15.62
CA MET A 1 2.76 -31.41 -15.01
C MET A 1 1.93 -30.18 -14.69
N THR A 2 1.27 -30.16 -13.55
CA THR A 2 0.25 -29.15 -13.22
C THR A 2 0.15 -29.02 -11.71
N LEU A 3 1.19 -28.48 -11.08
CA LEU A 3 1.23 -28.23 -9.63
C LEU A 3 2.36 -27.24 -9.32
N SER A 4 2.24 -25.99 -9.80
CA SER A 4 3.23 -24.94 -9.44
C SER A 4 2.72 -23.50 -9.41
N ARG A 5 1.43 -23.24 -9.61
CA ARG A 5 0.90 -21.84 -9.60
C ARG A 5 0.22 -21.44 -8.30
N THR A 6 -0.10 -22.38 -7.42
CA THR A 6 -0.94 -22.12 -6.22
C THR A 6 -0.15 -21.73 -4.96
N VAL A 7 1.19 -21.83 -4.96
CA VAL A 7 2.00 -21.66 -3.73
C VAL A 7 2.76 -20.32 -3.68
N ARG A 8 2.66 -19.46 -4.71
CA ARG A 8 3.42 -18.19 -4.78
C ARG A 8 2.67 -16.92 -4.36
N ARG A 9 1.45 -17.02 -3.83
CA ARG A 9 0.57 -15.87 -3.52
C ARG A 9 0.62 -15.35 -2.07
N THR A 10 1.60 -15.76 -1.27
CA THR A 10 1.71 -15.39 0.17
C THR A 10 2.93 -14.50 0.45
N ALA A 11 2.91 -13.23 0.01
CA ALA A 11 3.90 -12.23 0.46
C ALA A 11 3.55 -10.74 0.20
N LEU A 12 2.31 -10.40 -0.17
CA LEU A 12 1.93 -9.03 -0.56
C LEU A 12 0.68 -8.63 0.20
N THR A 13 0.85 -8.18 1.45
CA THR A 13 -0.33 -8.07 2.32
C THR A 13 -0.33 -6.92 3.33
N ALA A 14 0.31 -5.77 3.08
CA ALA A 14 -0.14 -4.61 3.88
C ALA A 14 0.17 -3.20 3.43
N VAL A 15 1.00 -2.96 2.43
CA VAL A 15 1.04 -1.58 1.90
C VAL A 15 -0.28 -1.24 1.22
N LEU A 16 -0.99 -2.27 0.77
CA LEU A 16 -2.22 -2.15 0.01
C LEU A 16 -3.44 -2.78 0.72
N LEU A 17 -3.27 -3.46 1.86
CA LEU A 17 -4.39 -3.93 2.71
C LEU A 17 -4.86 -2.90 3.71
N ALA A 18 -4.79 -1.65 3.29
CA ALA A 18 -5.28 -0.54 4.05
C ALA A 18 -6.80 -0.45 4.15
N ALA A 19 -7.53 -1.36 3.51
CA ALA A 19 -8.97 -1.44 3.75
C ALA A 19 -9.54 -2.86 3.85
N SER A 20 -8.78 -3.94 3.65
CA SER A 20 -9.30 -5.31 3.87
C SER A 20 -9.32 -5.71 5.35
N ALA A 21 -8.89 -4.81 6.22
CA ALA A 21 -8.94 -4.95 7.67
C ALA A 21 -10.29 -4.51 8.28
N LEU A 22 -11.20 -3.96 7.46
CA LEU A 22 -12.52 -3.47 7.89
C LEU A 22 -13.62 -4.54 7.96
N THR A 23 -13.28 -5.84 7.87
CA THR A 23 -14.25 -6.93 8.03
C THR A 23 -14.20 -7.61 9.41
N ALA A 24 -13.47 -7.07 10.38
CA ALA A 24 -13.64 -7.47 11.77
C ALA A 24 -14.93 -6.83 12.33
N PRO A 25 -15.80 -7.57 13.04
CA PRO A 25 -17.06 -7.04 13.56
C PRO A 25 -16.76 -6.06 14.69
N ALA A 26 -16.51 -4.80 14.36
CA ALA A 26 -16.55 -3.72 15.33
C ALA A 26 -18.02 -3.53 15.71
N THR A 27 -18.34 -3.81 16.97
CA THR A 27 -19.65 -3.50 17.58
C THR A 27 -19.76 -1.99 17.78
N ALA A 28 -19.96 -1.28 16.68
CA ALA A 28 -20.46 0.06 16.51
C ALA A 28 -20.73 0.13 15.00
N GLN A 29 -21.93 0.48 14.56
CA GLN A 29 -22.28 0.56 13.14
C GLN A 29 -21.34 1.52 12.38
N ALA A 30 -20.14 1.07 12.02
CA ALA A 30 -19.39 1.62 10.92
C ALA A 30 -20.28 1.43 9.69
N ALA A 31 -20.57 2.53 8.99
CA ALA A 31 -21.30 2.44 7.74
C ALA A 31 -20.62 1.37 6.87
N PRO A 32 -21.39 0.46 6.24
CA PRO A 32 -20.80 -0.57 5.41
C PRO A 32 -19.93 0.11 4.35
N MET A 33 -18.70 -0.38 4.21
CA MET A 33 -17.74 0.16 3.26
C MET A 33 -18.36 0.25 1.86
N PRO A 34 -18.20 1.36 1.13
CA PRO A 34 -18.77 1.49 -0.20
C PRO A 34 -18.29 0.37 -1.14
N PRO A 35 -19.15 -0.15 -2.04
CA PRO A 35 -18.81 -1.24 -2.95
C PRO A 35 -17.52 -1.02 -3.73
N ALA A 36 -17.28 0.18 -4.26
CA ALA A 36 -16.05 0.47 -4.99
C ALA A 36 -14.80 0.35 -4.11
N CYS A 37 -14.90 0.69 -2.82
CA CYS A 37 -13.79 0.52 -1.88
C CYS A 37 -13.51 -0.96 -1.58
N GLN A 38 -14.56 -1.79 -1.51
CA GLN A 38 -14.41 -3.24 -1.36
C GLN A 38 -13.74 -3.86 -2.59
N GLU A 39 -14.18 -3.49 -3.79
CA GLU A 39 -13.58 -3.92 -5.05
C GLU A 39 -12.10 -3.50 -5.13
N ALA A 40 -11.80 -2.25 -4.75
CA ALA A 40 -10.43 -1.75 -4.72
C ALA A 40 -9.52 -2.67 -3.93
N LEU A 41 -9.98 -3.19 -2.79
CA LEU A 41 -9.20 -4.08 -1.95
C LEU A 41 -9.06 -5.49 -2.49
N LEU A 42 -10.15 -6.04 -3.00
CA LEU A 42 -10.17 -7.41 -3.48
C LEU A 42 -9.34 -7.58 -4.75
N GLU A 43 -9.38 -6.58 -5.63
CA GLU A 43 -8.76 -6.64 -6.94
C GLU A 43 -7.42 -5.90 -7.03
N THR A 44 -6.92 -5.31 -5.94
CA THR A 44 -5.65 -4.56 -5.97
C THR A 44 -4.51 -5.39 -6.56
N LEU A 45 -4.40 -6.68 -6.22
CA LEU A 45 -3.31 -7.51 -6.75
C LEU A 45 -3.48 -7.86 -8.24
N ASP A 46 -4.73 -7.90 -8.73
CA ASP A 46 -5.00 -8.09 -10.15
C ASP A 46 -4.73 -6.80 -10.94
N LYS A 47 -5.01 -5.63 -10.34
CA LYS A 47 -4.72 -4.30 -10.89
C LYS A 47 -3.22 -3.99 -10.89
N PHE A 48 -2.46 -4.44 -9.89
CA PHE A 48 -1.00 -4.22 -9.77
C PHE A 48 -0.20 -5.53 -9.74
N PRO A 49 -0.03 -6.21 -10.89
CA PRO A 49 0.55 -7.54 -10.97
C PRO A 49 2.09 -7.52 -10.87
N VAL A 50 2.62 -7.25 -9.68
CA VAL A 50 4.07 -7.29 -9.41
C VAL A 50 4.61 -8.73 -9.41
N VAL A 51 5.87 -8.89 -9.81
CA VAL A 51 6.56 -10.18 -9.92
C VAL A 51 7.70 -10.30 -8.91
N ASP A 52 8.49 -9.24 -8.73
CA ASP A 52 9.74 -9.26 -7.94
C ASP A 52 9.66 -8.42 -6.67
N PHE A 53 8.82 -7.39 -6.67
CA PHE A 53 8.64 -6.52 -5.52
C PHE A 53 8.10 -7.30 -4.32
N THR A 54 8.80 -7.17 -3.18
CA THR A 54 8.40 -7.81 -1.93
C THR A 54 8.20 -6.80 -0.82
N VAL A 55 7.20 -7.06 0.02
CA VAL A 55 6.90 -6.27 1.21
C VAL A 55 7.45 -7.02 2.43
N PRO A 56 8.39 -6.46 3.20
CA PRO A 56 8.85 -7.08 4.44
C PRO A 56 7.69 -7.31 5.42
N ASP A 57 7.63 -8.45 6.11
CA ASP A 57 6.53 -8.76 7.05
C ASP A 57 6.35 -7.71 8.16
N LYS A 58 7.44 -7.09 8.63
CA LYS A 58 7.33 -5.98 9.58
C LYS A 58 6.63 -4.77 8.96
N ALA A 59 6.99 -4.40 7.72
CA ALA A 59 6.35 -3.32 7.00
C ALA A 59 4.88 -3.64 6.72
N LYS A 60 4.61 -4.93 6.44
CA LYS A 60 3.28 -5.49 6.33
C LYS A 60 2.48 -5.19 7.61
N ASN A 61 2.90 -5.74 8.73
CA ASN A 61 2.15 -5.62 9.98
C ASN A 61 2.03 -4.17 10.47
N ALA A 62 3.05 -3.33 10.22
CA ALA A 62 3.00 -1.90 10.56
C ALA A 62 1.87 -1.18 9.81
N MET A 63 1.78 -1.36 8.50
CA MET A 63 0.76 -0.69 7.69
C MET A 63 -0.63 -1.23 7.94
N LEU A 64 -0.78 -2.55 8.11
CA LEU A 64 -2.06 -3.15 8.52
C LEU A 64 -2.51 -2.59 9.87
N GLY A 65 -1.59 -2.41 10.82
CA GLY A 65 -1.88 -1.80 12.12
C GLY A 65 -2.35 -0.35 12.02
N GLN A 66 -1.70 0.48 11.18
CA GLN A 66 -2.15 1.87 10.95
C GLN A 66 -3.56 1.92 10.38
N VAL A 67 -3.89 0.95 9.54
CA VAL A 67 -5.17 0.86 8.85
C VAL A 67 -6.28 0.41 9.77
N LEU A 68 -6.02 -0.63 10.58
CA LEU A 68 -6.93 -1.07 11.60
C LEU A 68 -7.16 0.00 12.68
N GLY A 69 -6.21 0.91 12.84
CA GLY A 69 -6.27 2.05 13.75
C GLY A 69 -6.82 3.34 13.14
N LEU A 70 -7.40 3.32 11.93
CA LEU A 70 -7.98 4.53 11.35
C LEU A 70 -9.18 5.01 12.16
N SER A 71 -9.18 6.32 12.46
CA SER A 71 -10.31 6.97 13.12
C SER A 71 -11.53 7.02 12.22
N GLU A 72 -12.71 7.29 12.79
CA GLU A 72 -13.94 7.51 12.00
C GLU A 72 -13.75 8.64 10.98
N ALA A 73 -13.09 9.73 11.38
CA ALA A 73 -12.78 10.86 10.49
C ALA A 73 -11.81 10.47 9.36
N ASP A 74 -10.87 9.55 9.60
CA ASP A 74 -10.02 9.02 8.53
C ASP A 74 -10.82 8.16 7.55
N GLN A 75 -11.79 7.39 8.05
CA GLN A 75 -12.64 6.54 7.23
C GLN A 75 -13.60 7.34 6.33
N GLU A 76 -13.92 8.59 6.67
CA GLU A 76 -14.72 9.48 5.81
C GLU A 76 -14.07 9.73 4.42
N ALA A 77 -12.75 9.55 4.30
CA ALA A 77 -12.07 9.64 3.00
C ALA A 77 -12.39 8.44 2.07
N LEU A 78 -12.89 7.33 2.61
CA LEU A 78 -13.27 6.11 1.87
C LEU A 78 -14.66 6.25 1.25
N THR A 79 -14.81 7.17 0.30
CA THR A 79 -16.08 7.40 -0.40
C THR A 79 -16.20 6.55 -1.66
N GLU A 80 -17.42 6.27 -2.09
CA GLU A 80 -17.70 5.56 -3.35
C GLU A 80 -17.02 6.24 -4.54
N VAL A 81 -17.12 7.57 -4.63
CA VAL A 81 -16.54 8.37 -5.73
C VAL A 81 -15.02 8.27 -5.75
N ALA A 82 -14.38 8.43 -4.58
CA ALA A 82 -12.92 8.33 -4.49
C ALA A 82 -12.42 6.92 -4.85
N CYS A 83 -13.08 5.89 -4.34
CA CYS A 83 -12.70 4.50 -4.61
C CYS A 83 -12.96 4.08 -6.06
N ALA A 84 -14.07 4.53 -6.67
CA ALA A 84 -14.37 4.26 -8.08
C ALA A 84 -13.37 4.94 -9.03
N ALA A 85 -13.00 6.20 -8.73
CA ALA A 85 -11.97 6.93 -9.46
C ALA A 85 -10.61 6.24 -9.34
N TRP A 86 -10.25 5.78 -8.13
CA TRP A 86 -9.05 4.97 -7.90
C TRP A 86 -9.07 3.66 -8.68
N ASN A 87 -10.18 2.90 -8.65
CA ASN A 87 -10.31 1.64 -9.39
C ASN A 87 -10.12 1.84 -10.88
N THR A 88 -10.76 2.85 -11.45
CA THR A 88 -10.63 3.18 -12.88
C THR A 88 -9.18 3.49 -13.23
N TRP A 89 -8.53 4.34 -12.43
CA TRP A 89 -7.13 4.69 -12.64
C TRP A 89 -6.20 3.48 -12.48
N ALA A 90 -6.42 2.65 -11.46
CA ALA A 90 -5.63 1.46 -11.18
C ALA A 90 -5.75 0.42 -12.30
N THR A 91 -6.95 0.21 -12.85
CA THR A 91 -7.16 -0.66 -14.01
C THR A 91 -6.38 -0.17 -15.24
N GLN A 92 -6.35 1.14 -15.48
CA GLN A 92 -5.67 1.71 -16.65
C GLN A 92 -4.15 1.76 -16.51
N ASN A 93 -3.64 1.97 -15.30
CA ASN A 93 -2.23 2.30 -15.06
C ASN A 93 -1.47 1.23 -14.30
N GLY A 94 -2.16 0.30 -13.64
CA GLY A 94 -1.58 -0.57 -12.63
C GLY A 94 -0.51 -1.51 -13.15
N GLN A 95 -0.61 -1.99 -14.39
CA GLN A 95 0.46 -2.76 -15.04
C GLN A 95 1.76 -1.95 -15.20
N ALA A 96 1.66 -0.68 -15.62
CA ALA A 96 2.82 0.20 -15.78
C ALA A 96 3.44 0.55 -14.41
N VAL A 97 2.60 0.77 -13.40
CA VAL A 97 3.04 0.99 -12.01
C VAL A 97 3.78 -0.23 -11.48
N ALA A 98 3.21 -1.44 -11.64
CA ALA A 98 3.82 -2.69 -11.19
C ALA A 98 5.16 -2.95 -11.88
N THR A 99 5.24 -2.74 -13.20
CA THR A 99 6.47 -2.92 -13.98
C THR A 99 7.58 -1.95 -13.55
N ASP A 100 7.24 -0.68 -13.30
CA ASP A 100 8.18 0.33 -12.79
C ASP A 100 8.66 -0.04 -11.39
N LEU A 101 7.75 -0.47 -10.52
CA LEU A 101 8.05 -0.89 -9.15
C LEU A 101 9.00 -2.10 -9.13
N ASP A 102 8.72 -3.13 -9.91
CA ASP A 102 9.58 -4.31 -10.04
C ASP A 102 10.95 -3.94 -10.58
N THR A 103 11.00 -3.09 -11.60
CA THR A 103 12.28 -2.65 -12.19
C THR A 103 13.12 -1.90 -11.17
N ARG A 104 12.53 -0.96 -10.43
CA ARG A 104 13.22 -0.25 -9.35
C ARG A 104 13.67 -1.21 -8.25
N TYR A 105 12.80 -2.15 -7.88
CA TYR A 105 13.10 -3.11 -6.83
C TYR A 105 14.24 -4.03 -7.23
N ARG A 106 14.27 -4.57 -8.45
CA ARG A 106 15.38 -5.39 -8.96
C ARG A 106 16.71 -4.63 -8.95
N ASN A 107 16.67 -3.35 -9.35
CA ASN A 107 17.88 -2.52 -9.47
C ASN A 107 18.32 -1.89 -8.14
N ALA A 108 17.51 -1.97 -7.09
CA ALA A 108 17.85 -1.42 -5.78
C ALA A 108 18.85 -2.32 -5.05
N ALA A 109 19.92 -1.70 -4.54
CA ALA A 109 20.92 -2.36 -3.70
C ALA A 109 20.52 -2.34 -2.20
N GLY A 110 21.14 -3.23 -1.44
CA GLY A 110 20.98 -3.32 0.01
C GLY A 110 19.89 -4.27 0.49
N PRO A 111 19.58 -4.26 1.79
CA PRO A 111 18.62 -5.18 2.40
C PRO A 111 17.20 -4.96 1.86
N VAL A 112 16.36 -6.00 1.96
CA VAL A 112 14.96 -6.00 1.46
C VAL A 112 14.15 -4.80 1.95
N CYS A 113 14.34 -4.36 3.20
CA CYS A 113 13.71 -3.16 3.77
C CYS A 113 14.03 -1.88 2.98
N ASN A 114 15.29 -1.70 2.59
CA ASN A 114 15.77 -0.53 1.87
C ASN A 114 15.24 -0.55 0.43
N LYS A 115 15.33 -1.72 -0.22
CA LYS A 115 14.76 -1.94 -1.56
C LYS A 115 13.29 -1.56 -1.57
N PHE A 116 12.52 -2.14 -0.64
CA PHE A 116 11.09 -1.85 -0.44
C PHE A 116 10.84 -0.35 -0.26
N ALA A 117 11.46 0.27 0.75
CA ALA A 117 11.23 1.67 1.11
C ALA A 117 11.48 2.61 -0.08
N ARG A 118 12.63 2.45 -0.74
CA ARG A 118 13.05 3.33 -1.83
C ARG A 118 12.29 3.08 -3.12
N SER A 119 12.06 1.83 -3.50
CA SER A 119 11.33 1.51 -4.74
C SER A 119 9.87 1.96 -4.63
N SER A 120 9.22 1.72 -3.49
CA SER A 120 7.86 2.20 -3.23
C SER A 120 7.78 3.72 -3.32
N LEU A 121 8.64 4.44 -2.59
CA LEU A 121 8.59 5.91 -2.59
C LEU A 121 8.78 6.48 -4.00
N GLN A 122 9.79 6.02 -4.74
CA GLN A 122 10.05 6.54 -6.08
C GLN A 122 8.91 6.26 -7.04
N THR A 123 8.28 5.09 -6.93
CA THR A 123 7.11 4.74 -7.74
C THR A 123 5.93 5.65 -7.38
N LEU A 124 5.63 5.82 -6.08
CA LEU A 124 4.58 6.72 -5.61
C LEU A 124 4.79 8.15 -6.13
N LYS A 125 6.00 8.70 -6.04
CA LYS A 125 6.30 10.05 -6.54
C LYS A 125 6.12 10.19 -8.06
N LYS A 126 6.41 9.14 -8.82
CA LYS A 126 6.25 9.15 -10.29
C LYS A 126 4.78 9.18 -10.69
N TYR A 127 3.92 8.44 -9.99
CA TYR A 127 2.53 8.24 -10.41
C TYR A 127 1.51 9.10 -9.66
N ALA A 128 1.79 9.55 -8.43
CA ALA A 128 0.89 10.39 -7.63
C ALA A 128 0.39 11.68 -8.33
N PRO A 129 1.19 12.39 -9.15
CA PRO A 129 0.68 13.55 -9.89
C PRO A 129 -0.47 13.22 -10.85
N ASN A 130 -0.51 11.99 -11.36
CA ASN A 130 -1.47 11.54 -12.38
C ASN A 130 -2.70 10.83 -11.77
N VAL A 131 -2.76 10.72 -10.45
CA VAL A 131 -3.92 10.14 -9.76
C VAL A 131 -5.09 11.15 -9.82
N PRO A 132 -6.36 10.70 -10.01
CA PRO A 132 -7.50 11.59 -10.18
C PRO A 132 -7.72 12.54 -9.00
N ALA A 133 -8.31 13.72 -9.27
CA ALA A 133 -8.56 14.73 -8.23
C ALA A 133 -9.59 14.27 -7.19
N GLU A 134 -10.48 13.38 -7.59
CA GLU A 134 -11.51 12.77 -6.75
C GLU A 134 -10.92 11.92 -5.62
N THR A 135 -9.66 11.47 -5.75
CA THR A 135 -9.01 10.64 -4.74
C THR A 135 -8.14 11.44 -3.78
N ARG A 136 -8.18 12.78 -3.77
CA ARG A 136 -7.20 13.57 -3.00
C ARG A 136 -7.28 13.37 -1.49
N GLU A 137 -8.48 13.23 -0.93
CA GLU A 137 -8.63 12.90 0.50
C GLU A 137 -8.13 11.47 0.79
N LEU A 138 -8.41 10.51 -0.11
CA LEU A 138 -7.86 9.16 -0.03
C LEU A 138 -6.33 9.16 -0.12
N GLU A 139 -5.74 10.01 -0.95
CA GLU A 139 -4.28 10.18 -1.05
C GLU A 139 -3.69 10.73 0.25
N LYS A 140 -4.34 11.72 0.89
CA LYS A 140 -3.90 12.24 2.19
C LYS A 140 -3.91 11.14 3.26
N LEU A 141 -4.97 10.34 3.29
CA LEU A 141 -5.07 9.19 4.19
C LEU A 141 -3.94 8.18 3.94
N ALA A 142 -3.71 7.83 2.67
CA ALA A 142 -2.63 6.91 2.30
C ALA A 142 -1.24 7.45 2.67
N LYS A 143 -1.00 8.77 2.52
CA LYS A 143 0.23 9.45 2.96
C LYS A 143 0.41 9.39 4.47
N LYS A 144 -0.66 9.59 5.25
CA LYS A 144 -0.66 9.44 6.71
C LYS A 144 -0.25 8.03 7.10
N VAL A 145 -0.93 7.01 6.56
CA VAL A 145 -0.61 5.59 6.79
C VAL A 145 0.84 5.28 6.42
N TRP A 146 1.32 5.77 5.27
CA TRP A 146 2.71 5.59 4.86
C TRP A 146 3.68 6.19 5.87
N ARG A 147 3.53 7.47 6.20
CA ARG A 147 4.42 8.19 7.11
C ARG A 147 4.48 7.51 8.48
N ASP A 148 3.32 7.23 9.07
CA ASP A 148 3.22 6.70 10.42
C ASP A 148 3.76 5.25 10.47
N SER A 149 3.58 4.48 9.40
CA SER A 149 4.19 3.16 9.24
C SER A 149 5.72 3.24 9.13
N MET A 150 6.23 4.13 8.28
CA MET A 150 7.68 4.30 8.10
C MET A 150 8.35 4.80 9.38
N GLU A 151 7.68 5.69 10.13
CA GLU A 151 8.15 6.15 11.43
C GLU A 151 8.25 5.00 12.44
N LYS A 152 7.18 4.20 12.57
CA LYS A 152 7.18 3.01 13.42
C LYS A 152 8.29 2.02 13.02
N LEU A 153 8.42 1.75 11.73
CA LEU A 153 9.45 0.84 11.21
C LEU A 153 10.86 1.37 11.46
N ALA A 154 11.08 2.68 11.37
CA ALA A 154 12.37 3.29 11.67
C ALA A 154 12.71 3.15 13.15
N ALA A 155 11.74 3.35 14.06
CA ALA A 155 11.93 3.20 15.50
C ALA A 155 12.24 1.74 15.89
N GLU A 156 11.59 0.77 15.25
CA GLU A 156 11.75 -0.66 15.55
C GLU A 156 12.90 -1.34 14.76
N ALA A 157 13.52 -0.63 13.82
CA ALA A 157 14.59 -1.18 12.99
C ALA A 157 15.90 -1.32 13.78
N THR A 158 16.31 -2.57 14.01
CA THR A 158 17.62 -2.90 14.58
C THR A 158 18.75 -2.71 13.57
N ASN A 159 18.50 -3.00 12.28
CA ASN A 159 19.45 -2.77 11.20
C ASN A 159 19.52 -1.27 10.83
N ALA A 160 20.74 -0.71 10.82
CA ALA A 160 20.97 0.71 10.58
C ALA A 160 20.58 1.17 9.17
N ASP A 161 20.82 0.36 8.14
CA ASP A 161 20.44 0.68 6.76
C ASP A 161 18.91 0.74 6.61
N CYS A 162 18.19 -0.17 7.24
CA CYS A 162 16.72 -0.14 7.27
C CYS A 162 16.22 1.12 7.96
N ARG A 163 16.76 1.44 9.14
CA ARG A 163 16.37 2.63 9.90
C ARG A 163 16.61 3.91 9.09
N THR A 164 17.76 4.02 8.43
CA THR A 164 18.09 5.14 7.54
C THR A 164 17.12 5.20 6.36
N ALA A 165 16.85 4.07 5.71
CA ALA A 165 15.93 4.01 4.57
C ALA A 165 14.51 4.45 4.97
N TYR A 166 13.95 3.92 6.06
CA TYR A 166 12.62 4.30 6.53
C TYR A 166 12.54 5.77 6.94
N ASN A 167 13.54 6.29 7.66
CA ASN A 167 13.60 7.71 8.00
C ASN A 167 13.69 8.61 6.76
N ALA A 168 14.41 8.19 5.73
CA ALA A 168 14.52 8.95 4.48
C ALA A 168 13.20 9.01 3.72
N VAL A 169 12.38 7.95 3.79
CA VAL A 169 11.15 7.86 2.97
C VAL A 169 9.87 8.26 3.68
N LYS A 170 9.85 8.36 5.02
CA LYS A 170 8.63 8.64 5.79
C LYS A 170 7.93 9.96 5.40
N ALA A 171 8.70 10.98 5.03
CA ALA A 171 8.18 12.29 4.61
C ALA A 171 8.42 12.57 3.11
N GLY A 172 8.76 11.54 2.34
CA GLY A 172 9.19 11.70 0.96
C GLY A 172 8.07 11.85 -0.07
N TRP A 173 6.81 11.59 0.33
CA TRP A 173 5.60 11.53 -0.51
C TRP A 173 4.56 12.56 -0.09
#